data_AF-A0A398CQL6-F1
#
_entry.id   AF-A0A398CQL6-F1
#
_cell.length_a   1.000
_cell.length_b   1.000
_cell.length_c   1.000
_cell.angle_alpha   90.00
_cell.angle_beta   90.00
_cell.angle_gamma   90.00
#
_symmetry.space_group_name_H-M   'P 1'
#
loop_
_entity.id
_entity.type
_entity.pdbx_description
1 polymer ?
#
loop_
_entity_poly.entity_id
_entity_poly.type
_entity_poly.pdbx_seq_one_letter_code
_entity_poly.pdbx_strand_id
1 'polypeptide(L)'
;MAGNLLYMPYTFLMIIGLIILFVIIMLKKGKRAVKVFLSISVPVLILFQFYFWNLEFNNYVKSYLFPSKAFKCADIEELKSLSIPLPERTVFKGKEDGCSPFYLTYVNVNGFKSYYQKELQTLKDTGKIQNYRYENKGYLVELSSGSKIDIFFHRREGESGLISIDYNSK
;
A
#
# COMPACT_ATOMS: atom_id res chain seq x y z
N MET A 1 11.72 -14.64 9.63
CA MET A 1 11.72 -13.16 9.60
C MET A 1 12.75 -12.72 8.58
N ALA A 2 12.39 -12.68 7.29
CA ALA A 2 13.27 -12.15 6.27
C ALA A 2 13.47 -10.66 6.56
N GLY A 3 14.70 -10.26 6.87
CA GLY A 3 15.04 -8.87 7.14
C GLY A 3 14.81 -8.04 5.89
N ASN A 4 13.65 -7.40 5.81
CA ASN A 4 13.35 -6.39 4.79
C ASN A 4 14.49 -5.38 4.81
N LEU A 5 15.28 -5.30 3.73
CA LEU A 5 16.47 -4.45 3.62
C LEU A 5 16.18 -2.98 3.97
N LEU A 6 14.93 -2.56 3.79
CA LEU A 6 14.36 -1.28 4.20
C LEU A 6 14.49 -0.97 5.72
N TYR A 7 14.71 -1.97 6.56
CA TYR A 7 14.88 -1.79 8.02
C TYR A 7 16.30 -1.38 8.44
N MET A 8 17.31 -1.60 7.59
CA MET A 8 18.69 -1.19 7.89
C MET A 8 18.85 0.33 8.06
N PRO A 9 18.43 1.20 7.13
CA PRO A 9 18.56 2.64 7.30
C PRO A 9 17.74 3.17 8.48
N TYR A 10 16.60 2.54 8.77
CA TYR A 10 15.77 2.91 9.93
C TYR A 10 16.46 2.59 11.26
N THR A 11 17.08 1.41 11.36
CA THR A 11 17.86 1.02 12.55
C THR A 11 19.00 2.00 12.80
N PHE A 12 19.65 2.48 11.73
CA PHE A 12 20.69 3.49 11.82
C PHE A 12 20.17 4.85 12.33
N LEU A 13 19.05 5.35 11.78
CA LEU A 13 18.41 6.58 12.26
C LEU A 13 17.97 6.49 13.73
N MET A 14 17.47 5.33 14.13
CA MET A 14 17.11 5.02 15.52
C MET A 14 18.31 5.11 16.47
N ILE A 15 19.46 4.54 16.08
CA ILE A 15 20.70 4.62 16.85
C ILE A 15 21.15 6.07 16.98
N ILE A 16 21.12 6.85 15.89
CA ILE A 16 21.42 8.29 15.93
C ILE A 16 20.47 9.02 16.88
N GLY A 17 19.17 8.74 16.80
CA GLY A 17 18.15 9.31 17.68
C GLY A 17 18.46 9.04 19.16
N LEU A 18 18.85 7.81 19.51
CA LEU A 18 19.26 7.44 20.86
C LEU A 18 20.53 8.16 21.32
N ILE A 19 21.53 8.31 20.44
CA ILE A 19 22.77 9.05 20.74
C ILE A 19 22.45 10.52 21.04
N ILE A 20 21.61 11.17 20.22
CA ILE A 20 21.18 12.55 20.45
C ILE A 20 20.45 12.66 21.79
N LEU A 21 19.55 11.71 22.07
CA LEU A 21 18.79 11.66 23.33
C LEU A 21 19.73 11.57 24.53
N PHE A 22 20.76 10.71 24.45
CA PHE A 22 21.80 10.56 25.47
C PHE A 22 22.62 11.84 25.67
N VAL A 23 23.04 12.50 24.58
CA VAL A 23 23.78 13.77 24.63
C VAL A 23 22.94 14.87 25.30
N ILE A 24 21.64 14.96 24.98
CA ILE A 24 20.74 15.95 25.61
C ILE A 24 20.61 15.71 27.13
N ILE A 25 20.54 14.44 27.55
CA ILE A 25 20.50 14.08 28.97
C ILE A 25 21.81 14.49 29.67
N MET A 26 22.96 14.25 29.02
CA MET A 26 24.28 14.63 29.56
C MET A 26 24.47 16.15 29.65
N LEU A 27 23.96 16.91 28.68
CA LEU A 27 24.09 18.38 28.63
C LEU A 27 23.13 19.11 29.58
N LYS A 28 21.93 18.55 29.84
CA LYS A 28 20.96 19.18 30.75
C LYS A 28 21.12 18.68 32.20
N LYS A 29 21.75 19.50 33.04
CA LYS A 29 21.85 19.27 34.51
C LYS A 29 20.52 19.38 35.29
N GLY A 30 19.43 19.83 34.66
CA GLY A 30 18.15 20.09 35.34
C GLY A 30 17.21 18.88 35.38
N LYS A 31 17.03 18.26 36.55
CA LYS A 31 16.16 17.07 36.75
C LYS A 31 14.73 17.23 36.22
N ARG A 32 14.12 18.42 36.33
CA ARG A 32 12.73 18.67 35.88
C ARG A 32 12.60 18.72 34.35
N ALA A 33 13.53 19.40 33.66
CA ALA A 33 13.51 19.51 32.20
C ALA A 33 13.80 18.16 31.52
N VAL A 34 14.75 17.39 32.08
CA VAL A 34 15.05 16.03 31.62
C VAL A 34 13.85 15.11 31.80
N LYS A 35 13.14 15.18 32.93
CA LYS A 35 11.94 14.37 33.18
C LYS A 35 10.81 14.66 32.19
N VAL A 36 10.52 15.93 31.89
CA VAL A 36 9.50 16.31 30.91
C VAL A 36 9.88 15.84 29.50
N PHE A 37 11.14 16.07 29.11
CA PHE A 37 11.64 15.63 27.81
C PHE A 37 11.52 14.11 27.64
N LEU A 38 11.98 13.32 28.61
CA LEU A 38 11.86 11.85 28.59
C LEU A 38 10.40 11.38 28.58
N SER A 39 9.52 12.05 29.33
CA SER A 39 8.09 11.71 29.37
C SER A 39 7.40 11.86 28.02
N ILE A 40 7.93 12.69 27.11
CA ILE A 40 7.39 12.89 25.76
C ILE A 40 8.16 12.04 24.75
N SER A 41 9.49 12.06 24.80
CA SER A 41 10.33 11.41 23.79
C SER A 41 10.26 9.90 23.85
N VAL A 42 10.13 9.30 25.04
CA VAL A 42 10.05 7.83 25.18
C VAL A 42 8.76 7.27 24.56
N PRO A 43 7.54 7.78 24.85
CA PRO A 43 6.33 7.31 24.16
C PRO A 43 6.39 7.50 22.65
N VAL A 44 6.93 8.63 22.17
CA VAL A 44 7.10 8.88 20.74
C VAL A 44 8.01 7.82 20.13
N LEU A 45 9.17 7.56 20.74
CA LEU A 45 10.12 6.57 20.25
C LEU A 45 9.52 5.16 20.24
N ILE A 46 8.72 4.80 21.25
CA ILE A 46 7.98 3.52 21.29
C ILE A 46 6.98 3.43 20.14
N LEU A 47 6.19 4.48 19.88
CA LEU A 47 5.24 4.50 18.77
C LEU A 47 5.95 4.36 17.41
N PHE A 48 7.08 5.05 17.24
CA PHE A 48 7.92 4.91 16.05
C PHE A 48 8.44 3.48 15.91
N GLN A 49 9.02 2.88 16.97
CA GLN A 49 9.43 1.48 16.96
C GLN A 49 8.30 0.55 16.55
N PHE A 50 7.12 0.72 17.16
CA PHE A 50 5.96 -0.11 16.87
C PHE A 50 5.51 0.02 15.41
N TYR A 51 5.49 1.24 14.86
CA TYR A 51 5.17 1.49 13.45
C TYR A 51 6.12 0.81 12.46
N PHE A 52 7.41 0.70 12.78
CA PHE A 52 8.36 0.06 11.90
C PHE A 52 8.45 -1.46 12.13
N TRP A 53 8.42 -1.92 13.38
CA TRP A 53 8.55 -3.35 13.70
C TRP A 53 7.26 -4.14 13.46
N ASN A 54 6.08 -3.52 13.55
CA ASN A 54 4.82 -4.16 13.24
C ASN A 54 4.40 -3.84 11.79
N LEU A 55 4.66 -4.78 10.88
CA LEU A 55 4.38 -4.60 9.45
C LEU A 55 2.87 -4.46 9.15
N GLU A 56 1.99 -5.04 9.95
CA GLU A 56 0.55 -4.89 9.80
C GLU A 56 0.11 -3.48 10.17
N PHE A 57 0.54 -3.00 11.34
CA PHE A 57 0.28 -1.63 11.78
C PHE A 57 0.89 -0.61 10.81
N ASN A 58 2.09 -0.88 10.28
CA ASN A 58 2.71 -0.08 9.24
C ASN A 58 1.81 0.08 8.01
N ASN A 59 1.32 -1.04 7.48
CA ASN A 59 0.45 -1.02 6.29
C ASN A 59 -0.90 -0.37 6.61
N TYR A 60 -1.42 -0.57 7.83
CA TYR A 60 -2.67 0.03 8.28
C TYR A 60 -2.57 1.55 8.29
N VAL A 61 -1.52 2.11 8.92
CA VAL A 61 -1.27 3.56 8.94
C VAL A 61 -0.98 4.09 7.53
N LYS A 62 -0.19 3.38 6.72
CA LYS A 62 0.04 3.74 5.30
C LYS A 62 -1.25 3.81 4.49
N SER A 63 -2.23 2.95 4.79
CA SER A 63 -3.52 2.97 4.09
C SER A 63 -4.30 4.28 4.30
N TYR A 64 -4.06 4.99 5.40
CA TYR A 64 -4.66 6.31 5.65
C TYR A 64 -3.82 7.46 5.10
N LEU A 65 -2.50 7.42 5.33
CA LEU A 65 -1.63 8.55 5.02
C LEU A 65 -1.17 8.58 3.55
N PHE A 66 -0.91 7.41 2.97
CA PHE A 66 -0.33 7.27 1.63
C PHE A 66 -1.02 6.17 0.81
N PRO A 67 -2.35 6.21 0.61
CA PRO A 67 -3.04 5.22 -0.19
C PRO A 67 -2.65 5.29 -1.66
N SER A 68 -2.46 4.13 -2.27
CA SER A 68 -2.36 3.96 -3.72
C SER A 68 -3.73 4.19 -4.34
N LYS A 69 -3.83 5.18 -5.23
CA LYS A 69 -5.11 5.62 -5.81
C LYS A 69 -5.45 4.96 -7.14
N ALA A 70 -4.45 4.56 -7.91
CA ALA A 70 -4.64 3.96 -9.21
C ALA A 70 -3.44 3.09 -9.60
N PHE A 71 -3.73 2.07 -10.39
CA PHE A 71 -2.76 1.33 -11.16
C PHE A 71 -2.46 2.08 -12.47
N LYS A 72 -1.17 2.13 -12.81
CA LYS A 72 -0.63 2.64 -14.07
C LYS A 72 0.55 1.76 -14.45
N CYS A 73 0.54 1.26 -15.67
CA CYS A 73 1.63 0.49 -16.26
C CYS A 73 2.39 1.42 -17.22
N ALA A 74 3.67 1.65 -16.95
CA ALA A 74 4.50 2.54 -17.75
C ALA A 74 5.15 1.82 -18.95
N ASP A 75 5.32 0.51 -18.84
CA ASP A 75 6.15 -0.27 -19.78
C ASP A 75 5.38 -0.70 -21.03
N ILE A 76 4.05 -0.81 -20.94
CA ILE A 76 3.18 -1.26 -22.05
C ILE A 76 2.42 -0.07 -22.61
N GLU A 77 2.65 0.24 -23.89
CA GLU A 77 2.11 1.44 -24.54
C GLU A 77 0.58 1.52 -24.51
N GLU A 78 -0.10 0.40 -24.71
CA GLU A 78 -1.56 0.31 -24.61
C GLU A 78 -2.08 0.68 -23.21
N LEU A 79 -1.31 0.37 -22.15
CA LEU A 79 -1.68 0.64 -20.78
C LEU A 79 -1.20 2.00 -20.26
N LYS A 80 -0.35 2.73 -21.01
CA LYS A 80 0.15 4.06 -20.57
C LYS A 80 -0.99 5.06 -20.38
N SER A 81 -2.03 4.98 -21.21
CA SER A 81 -3.19 5.86 -21.16
C SER A 81 -4.32 5.32 -20.26
N LEU A 82 -4.27 4.03 -19.90
CA LEU A 82 -5.25 3.38 -19.06
C LEU A 82 -4.84 3.49 -17.59
N SER A 83 -5.69 4.13 -16.79
CA SER A 83 -5.53 4.16 -15.34
C SER A 83 -6.69 3.44 -14.69
N ILE A 84 -6.40 2.30 -14.06
CA ILE A 84 -7.40 1.52 -13.32
C ILE A 84 -7.42 2.07 -11.89
N PRO A 85 -8.54 2.63 -11.43
CA PRO A 85 -8.62 3.19 -10.09
C PRO A 85 -8.60 2.06 -9.04
N LEU A 86 -8.00 2.35 -7.89
CA LEU A 86 -7.87 1.41 -6.77
C LEU A 86 -8.82 1.84 -5.64
N PRO A 87 -9.43 0.88 -4.91
CA PRO A 87 -10.27 1.21 -3.76
C PRO A 87 -9.52 2.03 -2.72
N GLU A 88 -10.25 2.78 -1.91
CA GLU A 88 -9.67 3.49 -0.77
C GLU A 88 -8.92 2.54 0.17
N ARG A 89 -7.97 3.09 0.94
CA ARG A 89 -7.16 2.32 1.88
C ARG A 89 -6.41 1.15 1.23
N THR A 90 -5.96 1.34 -0.01
CA THR A 90 -5.14 0.38 -0.74
C THR A 90 -3.68 0.80 -0.69
N VAL A 91 -2.75 -0.14 -0.51
CA VAL A 91 -1.31 0.10 -0.34
C VAL A 91 -0.55 -0.83 -1.27
N PHE A 92 0.29 -0.27 -2.12
CA PHE A 92 1.20 -1.04 -2.97
C PHE A 92 2.15 -1.91 -2.14
N LYS A 93 2.22 -3.20 -2.47
CA LYS A 93 3.07 -4.18 -1.76
C LYS A 93 4.25 -4.63 -2.59
N GLY A 94 4.11 -4.62 -3.91
CA GLY A 94 5.16 -5.00 -4.84
C GLY A 94 4.59 -5.32 -6.21
N LYS A 95 5.45 -5.82 -7.07
CA LYS A 95 5.11 -6.27 -8.42
C LYS A 95 5.93 -7.50 -8.76
N GLU A 96 5.32 -8.45 -9.45
CA GLU A 96 6.05 -9.60 -10.02
C GLU A 96 6.81 -9.13 -11.26
N ASP A 97 6.09 -8.46 -12.18
CA ASP A 97 6.64 -7.80 -13.37
C ASP A 97 6.18 -6.34 -13.49
N GLY A 98 6.67 -5.61 -14.51
CA GLY A 98 6.38 -4.19 -14.73
C GLY A 98 4.90 -3.79 -14.64
N CYS A 99 4.02 -4.71 -15.06
CA CYS A 99 2.57 -4.47 -15.16
C CYS A 99 1.71 -5.54 -14.45
N SER A 100 2.32 -6.26 -13.49
CA SER A 100 1.66 -7.22 -12.60
C SER A 100 1.86 -6.88 -11.11
N PRO A 101 1.29 -5.75 -10.62
CA PRO A 101 1.40 -5.37 -9.22
C PRO A 101 0.41 -6.09 -8.30
N PHE A 102 0.80 -6.20 -7.04
CA PHE A 102 -0.08 -6.61 -5.96
C PHE A 102 -0.19 -5.52 -4.89
N TYR A 103 -1.43 -5.32 -4.41
CA TYR A 103 -1.79 -4.31 -3.44
C TYR A 103 -2.45 -4.96 -2.23
N LEU A 104 -2.23 -4.40 -1.04
CA LEU A 104 -3.01 -4.72 0.15
C LEU A 104 -4.15 -3.71 0.24
N THR A 105 -5.38 -4.18 0.40
CA THR A 105 -6.55 -3.33 0.61
C THR A 105 -7.23 -3.67 1.92
N TYR A 106 -7.83 -2.66 2.56
CA TYR A 106 -8.67 -2.82 3.75
C TYR A 106 -10.16 -2.77 3.41
N VAL A 107 -10.50 -2.89 2.13
CA VAL A 107 -11.87 -3.04 1.66
C VAL A 107 -12.23 -4.53 1.64
N ASN A 108 -13.44 -4.86 2.10
CA ASN A 108 -13.95 -6.23 2.05
C ASN A 108 -14.36 -6.65 0.63
N VAL A 109 -14.68 -7.93 0.42
CA VAL A 109 -15.04 -8.47 -0.90
C VAL A 109 -16.23 -7.74 -1.54
N ASN A 110 -17.24 -7.37 -0.76
CA ASN A 110 -18.43 -6.68 -1.27
C ASN A 110 -18.10 -5.24 -1.69
N GLY A 111 -17.27 -4.55 -0.90
CA GLY A 111 -16.76 -3.22 -1.23
C GLY A 111 -15.88 -3.25 -2.48
N PHE A 112 -15.01 -4.25 -2.62
CA PHE A 112 -14.21 -4.47 -3.83
C PHE A 112 -15.12 -4.69 -5.05
N LYS A 113 -16.10 -5.58 -4.93
CA LYS A 113 -17.01 -5.93 -6.02
C LYS A 113 -17.81 -4.72 -6.50
N SER A 114 -18.43 -4.00 -5.57
CA SER A 114 -19.25 -2.82 -5.87
C SER A 114 -18.43 -1.66 -6.42
N TYR A 115 -17.22 -1.43 -5.88
CA TYR A 115 -16.29 -0.42 -6.36
C TYR A 115 -15.91 -0.68 -7.83
N TYR A 116 -15.37 -1.86 -8.14
CA TYR A 116 -14.93 -2.16 -9.50
C TYR A 116 -16.08 -2.27 -10.48
N GLN A 117 -17.26 -2.72 -10.06
CA GLN A 117 -18.43 -2.71 -10.95
C GLN A 117 -18.74 -1.30 -11.46
N LYS A 118 -18.72 -0.31 -10.57
CA LYS A 118 -18.98 1.10 -10.93
C LYS A 118 -17.86 1.69 -11.78
N GLU A 119 -16.60 1.49 -11.38
CA GLU A 119 -15.45 2.06 -12.07
C GLU A 119 -15.25 1.44 -13.46
N LEU A 120 -15.39 0.12 -13.59
CA LEU A 120 -15.31 -0.57 -14.88
C LEU A 120 -16.46 -0.18 -15.81
N GLN A 121 -17.68 -0.01 -15.28
CA GLN A 121 -18.78 0.54 -16.08
C GLN A 121 -18.43 1.93 -16.64
N THR A 122 -17.87 2.80 -15.80
CA THR A 122 -17.43 4.14 -16.24
C THR A 122 -16.33 4.08 -17.30
N LEU A 123 -15.36 3.16 -17.15
CA LEU A 123 -14.32 2.95 -18.14
C LEU A 123 -14.88 2.41 -19.46
N LYS A 124 -15.92 1.58 -19.42
CA LYS A 124 -16.62 1.07 -20.60
C LYS A 124 -17.39 2.19 -21.31
N ASP A 125 -18.14 2.98 -20.55
CA ASP A 125 -18.94 4.10 -21.09
C ASP A 125 -18.06 5.19 -21.72
N THR A 126 -16.83 5.37 -21.22
CA THR A 126 -15.83 6.28 -21.79
C THR A 126 -14.99 5.65 -22.91
N GLY A 127 -15.28 4.42 -23.32
CA GLY A 127 -14.60 3.71 -24.42
C GLY A 127 -13.15 3.31 -24.13
N LYS A 128 -12.71 3.35 -22.87
CA LYS A 128 -11.35 2.95 -22.45
C LYS A 128 -11.18 1.44 -22.38
N ILE A 129 -12.27 0.72 -22.15
CA ILE A 129 -12.34 -0.74 -22.19
C ILE A 129 -13.50 -1.16 -23.08
N GLN A 130 -13.40 -2.33 -23.68
CA GLN A 130 -14.45 -2.89 -24.53
C GLN A 130 -15.52 -3.58 -23.69
N ASN A 131 -15.10 -4.43 -22.75
CA ASN A 131 -16.01 -5.18 -21.91
C ASN A 131 -15.38 -5.59 -20.58
N TYR A 132 -16.20 -6.03 -19.63
CA TYR A 132 -15.73 -6.64 -18.40
C TYR A 132 -16.72 -7.69 -17.90
N ARG A 133 -16.22 -8.71 -17.18
CA ARG A 133 -17.07 -9.71 -16.50
C ARG A 133 -16.50 -10.09 -15.15
N TYR A 134 -17.37 -10.46 -14.22
CA TYR A 134 -16.96 -10.93 -12.91
C TYR A 134 -16.77 -12.44 -12.93
N GLU A 135 -15.59 -12.93 -12.55
CA GLU A 135 -15.22 -14.34 -12.56
C GLU A 135 -14.19 -14.61 -11.45
N ASN A 136 -14.24 -15.78 -10.80
CA ASN A 136 -13.24 -16.24 -9.82
C ASN A 136 -12.81 -15.19 -8.77
N LYS A 137 -13.78 -14.48 -8.19
CA LYS A 137 -13.55 -13.41 -7.18
C LYS A 137 -12.79 -12.18 -7.71
N GLY A 138 -12.87 -11.93 -9.01
CA GLY A 138 -12.27 -10.79 -9.68
C GLY A 138 -13.04 -10.35 -10.92
N TYR A 139 -12.45 -9.40 -11.63
CA TYR A 139 -12.95 -8.93 -12.92
C TYR A 139 -11.95 -9.23 -14.01
N LEU A 140 -12.42 -9.82 -15.10
CA LEU A 140 -11.69 -9.91 -16.35
C LEU A 140 -12.14 -8.74 -17.22
N VAL A 141 -11.19 -7.92 -17.65
CA VAL A 141 -11.40 -6.70 -18.41
C VAL A 141 -10.79 -6.87 -19.79
N GLU A 142 -11.57 -6.60 -20.84
CA GLU A 142 -11.15 -6.70 -22.23
C GLU A 142 -10.94 -5.29 -22.79
N LEU A 143 -9.76 -5.07 -23.36
CA LEU A 143 -9.40 -3.81 -24.01
C LEU A 143 -9.80 -3.83 -25.48
N SER A 144 -9.88 -2.65 -26.10
CA SER A 144 -10.26 -2.49 -27.51
C SER A 144 -9.30 -3.17 -28.50
N SER A 145 -8.06 -3.48 -28.09
CA SER A 145 -7.10 -4.26 -28.87
C SER A 145 -7.39 -5.78 -28.86
N GLY A 146 -8.20 -6.25 -27.91
CA GLY A 146 -8.37 -7.66 -27.55
C GLY A 146 -7.44 -8.17 -26.45
N SER A 147 -6.50 -7.36 -25.95
CA SER A 147 -5.73 -7.66 -24.73
C SER A 147 -6.62 -7.70 -23.49
N LYS A 148 -6.19 -8.41 -22.45
CA LYS A 148 -6.97 -8.61 -21.22
C LYS A 148 -6.24 -8.12 -19.98
N ILE A 149 -7.01 -7.64 -19.00
CA ILE A 149 -6.53 -7.30 -17.67
C ILE A 149 -7.38 -8.05 -16.65
N ASP A 150 -6.71 -8.76 -15.76
CA ASP A 150 -7.34 -9.53 -14.72
C ASP A 150 -7.16 -8.80 -13.39
N ILE A 151 -8.26 -8.49 -12.69
CA ILE A 151 -8.27 -7.78 -11.41
C ILE A 151 -8.85 -8.72 -10.35
N PHE A 152 -8.01 -9.37 -9.55
CA PHE A 152 -8.45 -10.38 -8.59
C PHE A 152 -8.36 -9.91 -7.14
N PHE A 153 -9.31 -10.36 -6.32
CA PHE A 153 -9.27 -10.20 -4.87
C PHE A 153 -8.96 -11.52 -4.18
N HIS A 154 -7.79 -11.58 -3.55
CA HIS A 154 -7.34 -12.69 -2.73
C HIS A 154 -7.62 -12.37 -1.26
N ARG A 155 -8.51 -13.15 -0.63
CA ARG A 155 -8.84 -12.95 0.78
C ARG A 155 -7.66 -13.39 1.65
N ARG A 156 -7.22 -12.52 2.55
CA ARG A 156 -6.32 -12.88 3.65
C ARG A 156 -7.14 -13.15 4.91
N GLU A 157 -6.62 -13.95 5.84
CA GLU A 157 -7.20 -14.04 7.18
C GLU A 157 -7.22 -12.64 7.83
N GLY A 158 -8.37 -12.24 8.40
CA GLY A 158 -8.58 -10.91 9.00
C GLY A 158 -9.41 -9.93 8.16
N GLU A 159 -9.24 -8.63 8.41
CA GLU A 159 -10.01 -7.52 7.79
C GLU A 159 -9.38 -6.97 6.49
N SER A 160 -8.33 -7.62 5.97
CA SER A 160 -7.62 -7.15 4.78
C SER A 160 -7.65 -8.16 3.64
N GLY A 161 -7.49 -7.67 2.41
CA GLY A 161 -7.37 -8.49 1.21
C GLY A 161 -6.18 -8.06 0.35
N LEU A 162 -5.76 -8.93 -0.56
CA LEU A 162 -4.77 -8.62 -1.57
C LEU A 162 -5.48 -8.46 -2.91
N ILE A 163 -5.18 -7.38 -3.63
CA ILE A 163 -5.61 -7.19 -5.02
C ILE A 163 -4.41 -7.49 -5.91
N SER A 164 -4.58 -8.39 -6.88
CA SER A 164 -3.62 -8.54 -7.98
C SER A 164 -4.23 -7.96 -9.26
N ILE A 165 -3.39 -7.31 -10.07
CA ILE A 165 -3.79 -6.81 -11.38
C ILE A 165 -2.77 -7.36 -12.38
N ASP A 166 -3.22 -8.15 -13.34
CA ASP A 166 -2.34 -8.83 -14.29
C ASP A 166 -2.74 -8.50 -15.72
N TYR A 167 -1.77 -8.17 -16.56
CA TYR A 167 -1.99 -7.90 -17.97
C TYR A 167 -1.59 -9.09 -18.82
N ASN A 168 -2.50 -9.53 -19.68
CA ASN A 168 -2.30 -10.60 -20.64
C ASN A 168 -2.45 -10.04 -22.05
N SER A 169 -1.35 -9.98 -22.80
CA SER A 169 -1.38 -9.62 -24.22
C SER A 169 -2.07 -10.72 -25.03
N LYS A 170 -2.73 -10.31 -26.11
CA LYS A 170 -3.26 -11.22 -27.13
C LYS A 170 -2.14 -12.00 -27.85
#